data_AF-A0A7L1U007-F1
#
_entry.id   AF-A0A7L1U007-F1
#
_cell.length_a   1.000
_cell.length_b   1.000
_cell.length_c   1.000
_cell.angle_alpha   90.00
_cell.angle_beta   90.00
_cell.angle_gamma   90.00
#
_symmetry.space_group_name_H-M   'P 1'
#
loop_
_entity.id
_entity.type
_entity.pdbx_description
1 polymer ?
#
loop_
_entity_poly.entity_id
_entity_poly.type
_entity_poly.pdbx_seq_one_letter_code
_entity_poly.pdbx_strand_id
1 'polypeptide(L)'
;PSVSISLVPSSSQPGPGRLLCSVMDFHPAEIQVRWFQGQQELSGHVMATDVVPNGDWTYQLLVLLETPLQRGVSYTCQVEHVSLEQPLSQHW
;
A
#
# COMPACT_ATOMS: atom_id res chain seq x y z
N PRO A 1 -3.33 -4.10 11.87
CA PRO A 1 -3.34 -3.30 10.62
C PRO A 1 -4.57 -3.64 9.78
N SER A 2 -5.36 -2.64 9.42
CA SER A 2 -6.42 -2.71 8.42
C SER A 2 -5.86 -2.24 7.08
N VAL A 3 -6.02 -3.01 6.01
CA VAL A 3 -5.42 -2.72 4.69
C VAL A 3 -6.49 -2.58 3.62
N SER A 4 -6.37 -1.56 2.78
CA SER A 4 -7.26 -1.36 1.62
C SER A 4 -6.47 -0.79 0.44
N ILE A 5 -6.94 -1.08 -0.78
CA ILE A 5 -6.36 -0.52 -2.01
C ILE A 5 -7.43 0.28 -2.75
N SER A 6 -7.08 1.48 -3.20
CA SER A 6 -7.95 2.35 -3.99
C SER A 6 -7.24 2.92 -5.21
N LEU A 7 -8.02 3.19 -6.27
CA LEU A 7 -7.55 3.95 -7.42
C LEU A 7 -7.50 5.43 -7.08
N VAL A 8 -6.38 6.10 -7.37
CA VAL A 8 -6.25 7.56 -7.25
C VAL A 8 -6.41 8.19 -8.64
N PRO A 9 -7.42 9.04 -8.87
CA PRO A 9 -7.59 9.72 -10.15
C PRO A 9 -6.40 10.65 -10.44
N SER A 10 -5.86 10.60 -11.66
CA SER A 10 -4.97 11.65 -12.18
C SER A 10 -5.82 12.79 -12.75
N SER A 11 -5.67 14.01 -12.22
CA SER A 11 -6.64 15.10 -12.38
C SER A 11 -6.81 15.68 -13.80
N SER A 12 -6.04 15.28 -14.82
CA SER A 12 -6.11 16.02 -16.10
C SER A 12 -5.34 15.45 -17.31
N GLN A 13 -4.65 14.30 -17.21
CA GLN A 13 -3.92 13.72 -18.35
C GLN A 13 -3.98 12.19 -18.34
N PRO A 14 -3.85 11.53 -19.51
CA PRO A 14 -3.52 10.10 -19.57
C PRO A 14 -2.12 9.89 -19.00
N GLY A 15 -2.04 9.72 -17.69
CA GLY A 15 -0.84 9.34 -16.95
C GLY A 15 -0.87 7.85 -16.56
N PRO A 16 0.22 7.32 -15.98
CA PRO A 16 0.20 6.01 -15.36
C PRO A 16 -0.90 5.97 -14.29
N GLY A 17 -1.54 4.81 -14.13
CA GLY A 17 -2.54 4.63 -13.09
C GLY A 17 -1.88 4.65 -11.71
N ARG A 18 -2.67 5.01 -10.71
CA ARG A 18 -2.19 5.19 -9.34
C ARG A 18 -2.99 4.33 -8.40
N LEU A 19 -2.33 3.45 -7.67
CA LEU A 19 -2.92 2.64 -6.61
C LEU A 19 -2.41 3.13 -5.27
N LEU A 20 -3.32 3.36 -4.34
CA LEU A 20 -3.00 3.75 -2.98
C LEU A 20 -3.34 2.61 -2.04
N CYS A 21 -2.32 2.08 -1.35
CA CYS A 21 -2.49 1.16 -0.25
C CYS A 21 -2.59 1.97 1.05
N SER A 22 -3.74 1.91 1.71
CA SER A 22 -3.96 2.54 3.00
C SER A 22 -3.80 1.49 4.09
N VAL A 23 -2.84 1.69 4.99
CA VAL A 23 -2.58 0.80 6.13
C VAL A 23 -2.90 1.56 7.41
N MET A 24 -3.95 1.12 8.11
CA MET A 24 -4.53 1.80 9.27
C MET A 24 -4.44 0.93 10.52
N ASP A 25 -4.67 1.54 11.68
CA ASP A 25 -4.91 0.86 12.96
C ASP A 25 -3.85 -0.20 13.31
N PHE A 26 -2.57 0.17 13.22
CA PHE A 26 -1.46 -0.70 13.62
C PHE A 26 -0.66 -0.13 14.79
N HIS A 27 -0.02 -1.01 15.55
CA HIS A 27 0.83 -0.69 16.69
C HIS A 27 1.72 -1.89 16.99
N PRO A 28 3.04 -1.72 17.22
CA PRO A 28 3.80 -0.46 17.29
C PRO A 28 4.07 0.18 15.92
N ALA A 29 4.85 1.26 15.88
CA ALA A 29 5.07 2.04 14.66
C ALA A 29 5.92 1.33 13.57
N GLU A 30 6.77 0.38 13.96
CA GLU A 30 7.67 -0.34 13.04
C GLU A 30 6.85 -1.27 12.13
N ILE A 31 6.94 -1.05 10.82
CA ILE A 31 6.13 -1.75 9.83
C ILE A 31 6.84 -1.79 8.47
N GLN A 32 6.60 -2.85 7.70
CA GLN A 32 7.08 -2.94 6.34
C GLN A 32 5.91 -3.17 5.37
N VAL A 33 5.89 -2.37 4.31
CA VAL A 33 4.85 -2.43 3.28
C VAL A 33 5.51 -2.50 1.91
N ARG A 34 5.12 -3.48 1.10
CA ARG A 34 5.69 -3.73 -0.24
C ARG A 34 4.58 -3.90 -1.26
N TRP A 35 4.85 -3.47 -2.49
CA TRP A 35 3.97 -3.70 -3.64
C TRP A 35 4.48 -4.87 -4.47
N PHE A 36 3.56 -5.64 -5.03
CA PHE A 36 3.86 -6.75 -5.94
C PHE A 36 2.98 -6.70 -7.19
N GLN A 37 3.55 -7.12 -8.31
CA GLN A 37 2.82 -7.49 -9.52
C GLN A 37 2.98 -8.99 -9.73
N GLY A 38 1.92 -9.77 -9.46
CA GLY A 38 2.06 -11.22 -9.32
C GLY A 38 3.04 -11.57 -8.19
N GLN A 39 4.16 -12.20 -8.53
CA GLN A 39 5.22 -12.58 -7.57
C GLN A 39 6.42 -11.60 -7.57
N GLN A 40 6.45 -10.64 -8.48
CA GLN A 40 7.55 -9.69 -8.59
C GLN A 40 7.31 -8.49 -7.66
N GLU A 41 8.24 -8.26 -6.74
CA GLU A 41 8.24 -7.05 -5.92
C GLU A 41 8.49 -5.82 -6.80
N LEU A 42 7.69 -4.77 -6.58
CA LEU A 42 7.80 -3.48 -7.22
C LEU A 42 8.42 -2.48 -6.24
N SER A 43 9.58 -1.93 -6.61
CA SER A 43 10.28 -0.89 -5.84
C SER A 43 10.34 0.45 -6.59
N GLY A 44 10.21 0.44 -7.92
CA GLY A 44 10.17 1.66 -8.74
C GLY A 44 8.82 2.37 -8.63
N HIS A 45 8.83 3.69 -8.53
CA HIS A 45 7.62 4.53 -8.47
C HIS A 45 6.68 4.22 -7.30
N VAL A 46 7.26 3.71 -6.21
CA VAL A 46 6.58 3.55 -4.92
C VAL A 46 6.91 4.74 -4.02
N MET A 47 5.89 5.36 -3.45
CA MET A 47 6.02 6.50 -2.53
C MET A 47 5.24 6.19 -1.25
N ALA A 48 5.87 6.34 -0.10
CA ALA A 48 5.21 6.18 1.19
C ALA A 48 5.15 7.53 1.92
N THR A 49 4.06 7.76 2.66
CA THR A 49 4.04 8.82 3.68
C THR A 49 4.88 8.41 4.88
N ASP A 50 5.16 9.36 5.76
CA ASP A 50 5.61 9.01 7.11
C ASP A 50 4.56 8.15 7.84
N VAL A 51 5.01 7.43 8.86
CA VAL A 51 4.13 6.76 9.82
C VAL A 51 3.53 7.81 10.75
N VAL A 52 2.21 8.00 10.67
CA VAL A 52 1.49 9.07 11.38
C VAL A 52 0.71 8.47 12.56
N PRO A 53 0.82 9.01 13.78
CA PRO A 53 0.01 8.58 14.91
C PRO A 53 -1.45 9.06 14.79
N ASN A 54 -2.40 8.22 15.18
CA ASN A 54 -3.84 8.51 15.10
C ASN A 54 -4.39 9.25 16.34
N GLY A 55 -3.60 9.34 17.42
CA GLY A 55 -4.03 9.93 18.69
C GLY A 55 -4.77 8.97 19.63
N ASP A 56 -4.91 7.71 19.24
CA ASP A 56 -5.54 6.62 20.00
C ASP A 56 -4.58 5.44 20.25
N TRP A 57 -3.27 5.72 20.27
CA TRP A 57 -2.16 4.75 20.38
C TRP A 57 -1.90 3.89 19.16
N THR A 58 -2.64 4.08 18.07
CA THR A 58 -2.39 3.43 16.78
C THR A 58 -1.73 4.38 15.78
N TYR A 59 -1.26 3.80 14.67
CA TYR A 59 -0.58 4.49 13.58
C TYR A 59 -1.26 4.21 12.24
N GLN A 60 -0.95 5.05 11.25
CA GLN A 60 -1.33 4.89 9.86
C GLN A 60 -0.18 5.26 8.92
N LEU A 61 -0.19 4.70 7.70
CA LEU A 61 0.65 5.15 6.60
C LEU A 61 -0.01 4.85 5.26
N LEU A 62 0.33 5.62 4.24
CA LEU A 62 -0.15 5.43 2.87
C LEU A 62 1.01 5.09 1.94
N VAL A 63 0.84 4.08 1.08
CA VAL A 63 1.83 3.69 0.07
C VAL A 63 1.22 3.76 -1.32
N LEU A 64 1.67 4.74 -2.10
CA LEU A 64 1.28 4.96 -3.48
C LEU A 64 2.18 4.17 -4.42
N LEU A 65 1.58 3.50 -5.41
CA LEU A 65 2.25 2.92 -6.57
C LEU A 65 1.77 3.66 -7.83
N GLU A 66 2.69 4.25 -8.57
CA GLU A 66 2.41 4.80 -9.91
C GLU A 66 2.88 3.83 -10.99
N THR A 67 1.95 3.23 -11.73
CA THR A 67 2.29 2.26 -12.79
C THR A 67 1.19 2.20 -13.86
N PRO A 68 1.51 1.92 -15.14
CA PRO A 68 0.49 1.61 -16.14
C PRO A 68 -0.34 0.40 -15.70
N LEU A 69 -1.62 0.62 -15.37
CA LEU A 69 -2.51 -0.44 -14.94
C LEU A 69 -2.96 -1.27 -16.14
N GLN A 70 -2.71 -2.57 -16.06
CA GLN A 70 -2.99 -3.51 -17.15
C GLN A 70 -4.17 -4.40 -16.79
N ARG A 71 -5.07 -4.63 -17.75
CA ARG A 71 -6.19 -5.56 -17.57
C ARG A 71 -5.66 -6.98 -17.40
N GLY A 72 -6.19 -7.70 -16.41
CA GLY A 72 -5.81 -9.08 -16.12
C GLY A 72 -4.51 -9.24 -15.33
N VAL A 73 -3.89 -8.13 -14.90
CA VAL A 73 -2.74 -8.13 -13.98
C VAL A 73 -3.25 -7.78 -12.59
N SER A 74 -2.88 -8.57 -11.58
CA SER A 74 -3.20 -8.27 -10.18
C SER A 74 -2.02 -7.62 -9.49
N TYR A 75 -2.34 -6.60 -8.69
CA TYR A 75 -1.39 -5.89 -7.84
C TYR A 75 -1.68 -6.23 -6.39
N THR A 76 -0.63 -6.43 -5.59
CA THR A 76 -0.77 -6.81 -4.19
C THR A 76 0.00 -5.83 -3.31
N CYS A 77 -0.68 -5.30 -2.30
CA CYS A 77 -0.02 -4.61 -1.19
C CYS A 77 0.16 -5.61 -0.05
N GLN A 78 1.42 -5.92 0.27
CA GLN A 78 1.77 -6.83 1.35
C GLN A 78 2.29 -6.04 2.54
N VAL A 79 1.77 -6.37 3.73
CA VAL A 79 2.10 -5.74 5.00
C VAL A 79 2.72 -6.78 5.93
N GLU A 80 3.93 -6.50 6.38
CA GLU A 80 4.62 -7.23 7.44
C GLU A 80 4.66 -6.35 8.69
N HIS A 81 4.16 -6.89 9.80
CA HIS A 81 4.04 -6.17 11.06
C HIS A 81 4.04 -7.17 12.23
N VAL A 82 4.65 -6.81 13.35
CA VAL A 82 4.84 -7.72 14.50
C VAL A 82 3.52 -8.22 15.12
N SER A 83 2.41 -7.50 14.94
CA SER A 83 1.10 -7.94 15.41
C SER A 83 0.44 -9.02 14.54
N LEU A 84 1.06 -9.41 13.42
CA LEU A 84 0.53 -10.38 12.47
C LEU A 84 1.34 -11.68 12.56
N GLU A 85 0.66 -12.82 12.62
CA GLU A 85 1.34 -14.13 12.56
C GLU A 85 1.96 -14.40 11.17
N GLN A 86 1.34 -13.87 10.12
CA GLN A 86 1.75 -14.00 8.73
C GLN A 86 1.55 -12.66 7.99
N PRO A 87 2.30 -12.39 6.92
CA PRO A 87 2.12 -11.16 6.15
C PRO A 87 0.69 -11.02 5.61
N LEU A 88 0.09 -9.84 5.76
CA LEU A 88 -1.23 -9.54 5.24
C LEU A 88 -1.11 -9.08 3.79
N SER A 89 -1.80 -9.75 2.86
CA SER A 89 -1.78 -9.41 1.43
C SER A 89 -3.16 -8.92 0.99
N GLN A 90 -3.24 -7.68 0.52
CA GLN A 90 -4.44 -7.11 -0.09
C GLN A 90 -4.27 -7.07 -1.60
N HIS A 91 -5.22 -7.63 -2.34
CA HIS A 91 -5.19 -7.69 -3.80
C HIS A 91 -6.08 -6.60 -4.41
N TRP A 92 -5.67 -6.13 -5.58
CA TRP A 92 -6.40 -5.24 -6.48
C TRP A 92 -6.39 -5.81 -7.90
#